data_AF-A0A7K2CUC7-F1
#
_entry.id   AF-A0A7K2CUC7-F1
#
_cell.length_a   1.000
_cell.length_b   1.000
_cell.length_c   1.000
_cell.angle_alpha   90.00
_cell.angle_beta   90.00
_cell.angle_gamma   90.00
#
_symmetry.space_group_name_H-M   'P 1'
#
loop_
_entity.id
_entity.type
_entity.pdbx_description
1 polymer ?
#
loop_
_entity_poly.entity_id
_entity_poly.type
_entity_poly.pdbx_seq_one_letter_code
_entity_poly.pdbx_strand_id
1 'polypeptide(L)'
;MGVIAADALPADPLEALRELARSEPELERLRRDKVLAARAAGATWEQVGNALGMSRQSAWEYFTARIRDELTDNVKANVDMSEVEAMQMAVEEVRAVRRRRRR
;
A
#
# COMPACT_ATOMS: atom_id res chain seq x y z
N MET A 1 -20.59 4.65 11.24
CA MET A 1 -20.46 5.00 9.81
C MET A 1 -19.90 3.78 9.10
N GLY A 2 -20.73 3.09 8.30
CA GLY A 2 -20.27 2.01 7.43
C GLY A 2 -19.68 2.61 6.16
N VAL A 3 -18.57 2.06 5.67
CA VAL A 3 -17.97 2.50 4.39
C VAL A 3 -18.84 2.04 3.20
N ILE A 4 -19.61 0.96 3.37
CA ILE A 4 -20.60 0.50 2.39
C ILE A 4 -22.01 0.95 2.82
N ALA A 5 -22.69 1.65 1.92
CA ALA A 5 -24.11 1.97 2.03
C ALA A 5 -24.92 0.75 1.54
N ALA A 6 -25.46 -0.04 2.47
CA ALA A 6 -26.19 -1.27 2.15
C ALA A 6 -27.46 -1.02 1.34
N ASP A 7 -28.07 0.15 1.53
CA ASP A 7 -29.21 0.67 0.78
C ASP A 7 -28.87 1.10 -0.66
N ALA A 8 -27.58 1.24 -0.98
CA ALA A 8 -27.09 1.54 -2.32
C ALA A 8 -26.76 0.28 -3.15
N LEU A 9 -26.86 -0.93 -2.57
CA LEU A 9 -26.61 -2.17 -3.30
C LEU A 9 -27.78 -2.52 -4.23
N PRO A 10 -27.52 -3.20 -5.36
CA PRO A 10 -28.57 -3.76 -6.21
C PRO A 10 -29.56 -4.64 -5.44
N ALA A 11 -30.83 -4.60 -5.84
CA ALA A 11 -31.86 -5.44 -5.24
C ALA A 11 -31.70 -6.93 -5.58
N ASP A 12 -31.12 -7.26 -6.74
CA ASP A 12 -30.76 -8.64 -7.09
C ASP A 12 -29.56 -9.09 -6.23
N PRO A 13 -29.69 -10.16 -5.42
CA PRO A 13 -28.60 -10.63 -4.56
C PRO A 13 -27.32 -11.01 -5.32
N LEU A 14 -27.43 -11.53 -6.54
CA LEU A 14 -26.25 -11.90 -7.33
C LEU A 14 -25.52 -10.66 -7.87
N GLU A 15 -26.25 -9.63 -8.30
CA GLU A 15 -25.65 -8.33 -8.63
C GLU A 15 -25.02 -7.66 -7.42
N ALA A 16 -25.67 -7.68 -6.25
CA ALA A 16 -25.11 -7.16 -5.01
C ALA A 16 -23.79 -7.84 -4.64
N LEU A 17 -23.72 -9.18 -4.73
CA LEU A 17 -22.47 -9.92 -4.49
C LEU A 17 -21.37 -9.55 -5.48
N ARG A 18 -21.71 -9.35 -6.76
CA ARG A 18 -20.74 -8.89 -7.77
C ARG A 18 -20.22 -7.49 -7.47
N GLU A 19 -21.06 -6.61 -6.95
CA GLU A 19 -20.66 -5.25 -6.56
C GLU A 19 -19.75 -5.26 -5.31
N LEU A 20 -20.11 -6.07 -4.32
CA LEU A 20 -19.27 -6.27 -3.12
C LEU A 20 -17.89 -6.81 -3.49
N ALA A 21 -17.84 -7.85 -4.33
CA ALA A 21 -16.57 -8.42 -4.80
C ALA A 21 -15.72 -7.39 -5.58
N ARG A 22 -16.36 -6.50 -6.36
CA ARG A 22 -15.65 -5.40 -7.05
C ARG A 22 -15.14 -4.33 -6.09
N SER A 23 -15.79 -4.16 -4.94
CA SER A 23 -15.43 -3.16 -3.92
C SER A 23 -14.36 -3.65 -2.94
N GLU A 24 -14.21 -4.96 -2.75
CA GLU A 24 -13.20 -5.56 -1.86
C GLU A 24 -11.77 -5.07 -2.11
N PRO A 25 -11.27 -5.00 -3.36
CA PRO A 25 -9.94 -4.47 -3.64
C PRO A 25 -9.75 -3.01 -3.19
N GLU A 26 -10.79 -2.19 -3.32
CA GLU A 26 -10.72 -0.79 -2.89
C GLU A 26 -10.70 -0.67 -1.37
N LEU A 27 -11.54 -1.44 -0.67
CA LEU A 27 -11.52 -1.52 0.79
C LEU A 27 -10.17 -1.99 1.31
N GLU A 28 -9.58 -2.98 0.65
CA GLU A 28 -8.26 -3.49 0.98
C GLU A 28 -7.16 -2.43 0.71
N ARG A 29 -7.23 -1.67 -0.39
CA ARG A 29 -6.32 -0.54 -0.62
C ARG A 29 -6.42 0.50 0.49
N LEU A 30 -7.63 0.92 0.84
CA LEU A 30 -7.88 1.88 1.92
C LEU A 30 -7.33 1.36 3.26
N ARG A 31 -7.53 0.07 3.55
CA ARG A 31 -6.97 -0.58 4.75
C ARG A 31 -5.45 -0.44 4.79
N ARG A 32 -4.76 -0.71 3.68
CA ARG A 32 -3.29 -0.55 3.60
C ARG A 32 -2.86 0.87 3.83
N ASP A 33 -3.50 1.84 3.18
CA ASP A 33 -3.17 3.25 3.35
C ASP A 33 -3.27 3.67 4.81
N LYS A 34 -4.29 3.18 5.54
CA LYS A 34 -4.43 3.45 6.97
C LYS A 34 -3.38 2.73 7.82
N VAL A 35 -2.99 1.51 7.47
CA VAL A 35 -1.88 0.81 8.16
C VAL A 35 -0.57 1.55 7.95
N LEU A 36 -0.27 2.00 6.72
CA LEU A 36 0.92 2.79 6.42
C LEU A 36 0.92 4.12 7.18
N ALA A 37 -0.21 4.83 7.20
CA ALA A 37 -0.35 6.06 7.97
C ALA A 37 -0.16 5.84 9.48
N ALA A 38 -0.74 4.77 10.03
CA ALA A 38 -0.57 4.41 11.45
C ALA A 38 0.90 4.09 11.76
N ARG A 39 1.58 3.34 10.89
CA ARG A 39 3.01 3.04 11.02
C ARG A 39 3.89 4.29 10.92
N ALA A 40 3.57 5.21 10.02
CA ALA A 40 4.26 6.50 9.90
C ALA A 40 4.07 7.38 11.15
N ALA A 41 2.90 7.28 11.80
CA ALA A 41 2.61 7.94 13.07
C ALA A 41 3.23 7.22 14.30
N GLY A 42 3.97 6.13 14.12
CA GLY A 42 4.68 5.41 15.18
C GLY A 42 3.89 4.29 15.86
N ALA A 43 2.69 3.95 15.38
CA ALA A 43 1.90 2.84 15.95
C ALA A 43 2.65 1.51 15.80
N THR A 44 2.65 0.67 16.85
CA THR A 44 3.31 -0.65 16.84
C THR A 44 2.51 -1.68 16.04
N TRP A 45 3.15 -2.77 15.59
CA TRP A 45 2.44 -3.87 14.92
C TRP A 45 1.42 -4.56 15.82
N GLU A 46 1.60 -4.50 17.14
CA GLU A 46 0.63 -5.00 18.11
C GLU A 46 -0.63 -4.14 18.12
N GLN A 47 -0.48 -2.81 18.14
CA GLN A 47 -1.61 -1.88 18.05
C GLN A 47 -2.35 -2.03 16.73
N VAL A 48 -1.63 -2.19 15.62
CA VAL A 48 -2.23 -2.46 14.29
C VAL A 48 -2.99 -3.79 14.28
N GLY A 49 -2.39 -4.87 14.79
CA GLY A 49 -3.04 -6.16 14.87
C GLY A 49 -4.33 -6.10 15.70
N ASN A 50 -4.26 -5.51 16.89
CA ASN A 50 -5.41 -5.33 17.78
C ASN A 50 -6.54 -4.54 17.10
N ALA A 51 -6.22 -3.45 16.39
CA ALA A 51 -7.21 -2.65 15.66
C ALA A 51 -7.88 -3.41 14.50
N LEU A 52 -7.19 -4.37 13.91
CA LEU A 52 -7.69 -5.20 12.81
C LEU A 52 -8.29 -6.54 13.29
N GLY A 53 -8.29 -6.80 14.60
CA GLY A 53 -8.78 -8.07 15.16
C GLY A 53 -7.88 -9.27 14.85
N MET A 54 -6.57 -9.06 14.67
CA MET A 54 -5.60 -10.11 14.37
C MET A 54 -4.38 -10.05 15.29
N SER A 55 -3.60 -11.13 15.34
CA SER A 55 -2.37 -11.14 16.12
C SER A 55 -1.32 -10.17 15.54
N ARG A 56 -0.39 -9.70 16.38
CA ARG A 56 0.78 -8.91 15.97
C ARG A 56 1.55 -9.60 14.83
N GLN A 57 1.77 -10.91 14.95
CA GLN A 57 2.52 -11.68 13.96
C GLN A 57 1.76 -11.73 12.63
N SER A 58 0.46 -12.01 12.66
CA SER A 58 -0.39 -12.02 11.47
C SER A 58 -0.40 -10.66 10.76
N ALA A 59 -0.48 -9.56 11.51
CA ALA A 59 -0.40 -8.22 10.94
C ALA A 59 0.96 -7.97 10.28
N TRP A 60 2.05 -8.28 10.99
CA TRP A 60 3.40 -8.11 10.44
C TRP A 60 3.61 -8.93 9.16
N GLU A 61 3.27 -10.22 9.17
CA GLU A 61 3.43 -11.10 8.01
C GLU A 61 2.62 -10.60 6.82
N TYR A 62 1.33 -10.29 7.02
CA TYR A 62 0.43 -9.85 5.95
C TYR A 62 0.92 -8.57 5.27
N PHE A 63 1.20 -7.53 6.06
CA PHE A 63 1.53 -6.22 5.50
C PHE A 63 2.99 -6.13 5.04
N THR A 64 3.93 -6.89 5.61
CA THR A 64 5.33 -6.86 5.13
C THR A 64 5.56 -7.75 3.92
N ALA A 65 4.90 -8.92 3.81
CA ALA A 65 4.94 -9.73 2.59
C ALA A 65 4.40 -8.93 1.41
N ARG A 66 3.28 -8.23 1.61
CA ARG A 66 2.64 -7.43 0.57
C ARG A 66 3.45 -6.22 0.11
N ILE A 67 4.08 -5.49 1.04
CA ILE A 67 5.01 -4.39 0.68
C ILE A 67 6.17 -4.93 -0.16
N ARG A 68 6.67 -6.13 0.17
CA ARG A 68 7.73 -6.77 -0.62
C ARG A 68 7.25 -7.11 -2.03
N ASP A 69 6.03 -7.60 -2.18
CA ASP A 69 5.44 -7.89 -3.49
C ASP A 69 5.24 -6.61 -4.31
N GLU A 70 4.66 -5.57 -3.73
CA GLU A 70 4.47 -4.27 -4.39
C GLU A 70 5.81 -3.62 -4.80
N LEU A 71 6.84 -3.73 -3.96
CA LEU A 71 8.19 -3.29 -4.31
C LEU A 71 8.75 -4.10 -5.48
N THR A 72 8.53 -5.41 -5.48
CA THR A 72 9.01 -6.30 -6.55
C THR A 72 8.32 -5.98 -7.88
N ASP A 73 7.02 -5.71 -7.87
CA ASP A 73 6.25 -5.35 -9.06
C ASP A 73 6.67 -3.98 -9.61
N ASN A 74 6.89 -2.99 -8.74
CA ASN A 74 7.42 -1.69 -9.15
C ASN A 74 8.82 -1.79 -9.76
N VAL A 75 9.69 -2.63 -9.19
CA VAL A 75 11.01 -2.89 -9.77
C VAL A 75 10.86 -3.49 -11.16
N LYS A 76 10.03 -4.53 -11.34
CA LYS A 76 9.78 -5.13 -12.66
C LYS A 76 9.23 -4.12 -13.68
N ALA A 77 8.29 -3.27 -13.28
CA ALA A 77 7.74 -2.22 -14.15
C ALA A 77 8.80 -1.17 -14.54
N ASN A 78 9.79 -0.93 -13.68
CA ASN A 78 10.90 0.00 -13.93
C ASN A 78 12.14 -0.65 -14.57
N VAL A 79 12.18 -1.97 -14.76
CA VAL A 79 13.29 -2.68 -15.42
C VAL A 79 13.36 -2.38 -16.92
N ASP A 80 12.31 -1.79 -17.51
CA ASP A 80 12.36 -1.20 -18.86
C ASP A 80 13.24 0.06 -18.94
N MET A 81 13.74 0.58 -17.81
CA MET A 81 14.81 1.60 -17.79
C MET A 81 16.16 0.88 -17.82
N SER A 82 17.01 1.20 -18.79
CA SER A 82 18.32 0.55 -18.87
C SER A 82 19.14 0.82 -17.60
N GLU A 83 19.99 -0.13 -17.21
CA GLU A 83 20.89 0.02 -16.06
C GLU A 83 21.71 1.33 -16.12
N VAL A 84 22.06 1.75 -17.34
CA VAL A 84 22.78 2.99 -17.63
C VAL A 84 21.93 4.22 -17.30
N GLU A 85 20.65 4.24 -17.69
CA GLU A 85 19.72 5.34 -17.39
C GLU A 85 19.41 5.44 -15.89
N ALA A 86 19.20 4.29 -15.22
CA ALA A 86 18.99 4.25 -13.78
C ALA A 86 20.20 4.80 -13.01
N MET A 87 21.41 4.45 -13.44
CA MET A 87 22.66 4.95 -12.86
C MET A 87 22.84 6.46 -13.10
N GLN A 88 22.57 6.95 -14.32
CA GLN A 88 22.65 8.38 -14.63
C GLN A 88 21.68 9.19 -13.76
N MET A 89 20.44 8.73 -13.63
CA MET A 89 19.43 9.36 -12.78
C MET A 89 19.86 9.41 -11.30
N ALA A 90 20.39 8.32 -10.76
CA ALA A 90 20.90 8.28 -9.38
C ALA A 90 22.09 9.23 -9.15
N VAL A 91 23.02 9.30 -10.12
CA VAL A 91 24.18 10.20 -10.06
C VAL A 91 23.74 11.67 -10.09
N GLU A 92 22.75 12.01 -10.91
CA GLU A 92 22.21 13.37 -11.00
C GLU A 92 21.52 13.80 -9.70
N GLU A 93 20.75 12.92 -9.08
CA GLU A 93 20.06 13.22 -7.82
C GLU A 93 21.05 13.40 -6.67
N VAL A 94 22.08 12.56 -6.57
CA VAL A 94 23.18 12.72 -5.60
C VAL A 94 23.93 14.05 -5.83
N ARG A 95 24.18 14.43 -7.09
CA ARG A 95 24.79 15.74 -7.43
C ARG A 95 23.88 16.90 -7.04
N ALA A 96 22.56 16.79 -7.20
CA ALA A 96 21.60 17.81 -6.80
C ALA A 96 21.55 18.00 -5.28
N VAL A 97 21.53 16.91 -4.51
CA VAL A 97 21.58 16.93 -3.05
C VAL A 97 22.88 17.56 -2.54
N ARG A 98 24.03 17.21 -3.13
CA ARG A 98 25.34 17.82 -2.79
C ARG A 98 25.39 19.31 -3.10
N ARG A 99 24.73 19.76 -4.18
CA ARG A 99 24.63 21.20 -4.52
C ARG A 99 23.76 21.96 -3.52
N ARG A 100 22.65 21.38 -3.05
CA ARG A 100 21.81 21.99 -2.00
C ARG A 100 22.51 22.12 -0.66
N ARG A 101 23.38 21.17 -0.29
CA ARG A 101 24.14 21.21 0.98
C ARG A 101 25.34 22.17 0.98
N ARG A 102 25.72 22.72 -0.18
CA ARG A 102 26.85 23.67 -0.32
C ARG A 102 26.39 25.13 -0.45
N ARG A 103 25.07 25.37 -0.46
CA ARG A 103 24.47 26.70 -0.33
C ARG A 103 23.95 26.87 1.10
#